data_AF-A0A7Y8GB55-F1
#
_entry.id   AF-A0A7Y8GB55-F1
#
_cell.length_a   1.000
_cell.length_b   1.000
_cell.length_c   1.000
_cell.angle_alpha   90.00
_cell.angle_beta   90.00
_cell.angle_gamma   90.00
#
_symmetry.space_group_name_H-M   'P 1'
#
loop_
_entity.id
_entity.type
_entity.pdbx_description
1 polymer ?
#
loop_
_entity_poly.entity_id
_entity_poly.type
_entity_poly.pdbx_seq_one_letter_code
_entity_poly.pdbx_strand_id
1 'polypeptide(L)'
;MSDAVDHGRRRVLSGLAVATAFAILSPFARSAGVDYPFTLGVASGDPLPDGFVIWTRLAPLFNAADGSGGLKRAVPVRWRVASDAAMTRIVKQGEVLATERFAHSVHVEVAGLAAGRPYWYQFEGLGAQSPVGQARTTPPWQAMASARLGFVSCSHWERGYFSAYRHLAAEQPDLVFFLGDYIYDSSYAADSGKVIRAHGSGNAKSLSDYRNRYALYKTDPDLQALHAAAPSVATWDDHEVQNDYANRWSQDPKIPVAQFLQQRAAAYQAYYEHMPLRASSVPKGPDMRIYRRLDYGRLARFHVLDGRQYRSEQPCIQANGSHQGHIAANTCSDLRDLGRTMLGWQQEAWLDQGFAQSQAQWNVIAQDLLVAPLIQRDLTSHKVGHWTDGWDGYMANRSRMLASIERHKLSNPVFWGGDIHSFWTTDLHADANNPDSPVIATEFVGSSVTSDGPPFEAFSKILPLNPHVKFFDSRQRGYVSVELAAQKMLTNFRVITDPRDPNATVSTLKSFVVEPGRAGAIAV
;
A
#
# COMPACT_ATOMS: atom_id res chain seq x y z
N MET A 1 22.79 3.37 75.78
CA MET A 1 23.22 4.78 75.94
C MET A 1 23.72 5.23 74.58
N SER A 2 23.05 6.26 74.01
CA SER A 2 23.53 7.22 72.99
C SER A 2 24.07 6.64 71.66
N ASP A 3 23.69 7.08 70.47
CA ASP A 3 22.70 8.03 69.98
C ASP A 3 22.47 7.70 68.50
N ALA A 4 21.28 8.01 68.02
CA ALA A 4 20.90 7.96 66.61
C ALA A 4 21.62 9.05 65.79
N VAL A 5 21.75 8.87 64.47
CA VAL A 5 21.18 9.78 63.46
C VAL A 5 21.06 9.05 62.11
N ASP A 6 19.90 9.27 61.50
CA ASP A 6 19.38 8.87 60.19
C ASP A 6 20.09 9.57 59.02
N HIS A 7 20.09 8.94 57.84
CA HIS A 7 19.57 9.51 56.58
C HIS A 7 20.06 8.75 55.35
N GLY A 8 19.08 8.21 54.63
CA GLY A 8 18.91 8.60 53.22
C GLY A 8 19.60 7.75 52.15
N ARG A 9 18.74 6.98 51.45
CA ARG A 9 18.74 6.77 49.99
C ARG A 9 20.08 6.46 49.32
N ARG A 10 20.30 5.18 48.99
CA ARG A 10 21.07 4.81 47.78
C ARG A 10 20.78 3.36 47.35
N ARG A 11 20.52 3.22 46.04
CA ARG A 11 20.52 2.00 45.18
C ARG A 11 19.15 1.49 44.73
N VAL A 12 18.51 2.30 43.89
CA VAL A 12 17.79 1.78 42.71
C VAL A 12 18.57 2.30 41.50
N LEU A 13 19.33 1.42 40.87
CA LEU A 13 20.05 1.67 39.62
C LEU A 13 19.81 0.46 38.72
N SER A 14 18.85 0.57 37.81
CA SER A 14 18.83 -0.17 36.54
C SER A 14 17.59 0.22 35.73
N GLY A 15 17.82 0.83 34.56
CA GLY A 15 16.84 0.76 33.46
C GLY A 15 16.17 2.05 33.01
N LEU A 16 16.90 3.16 32.85
CA LEU A 16 16.47 4.24 31.96
C LEU A 16 17.28 4.14 30.66
N ALA A 17 16.74 3.43 29.67
CA ALA A 17 17.19 3.53 28.29
C ALA A 17 16.72 4.90 27.78
N VAL A 18 17.62 5.88 27.87
CA VAL A 18 17.43 7.19 27.25
C VAL A 18 17.41 6.98 25.73
N ALA A 19 16.22 7.13 25.14
CA ALA A 19 16.08 7.34 23.71
C ALA A 19 16.67 8.71 23.37
N THR A 20 17.97 8.76 23.09
CA THR A 20 18.62 9.92 22.48
C THR A 20 18.17 10.01 21.02
N ALA A 21 17.00 10.59 20.81
CA ALA A 21 16.62 11.17 19.53
C ALA A 21 17.52 12.39 19.29
N PHE A 22 18.70 12.17 18.71
CA PHE A 22 19.43 13.23 18.05
C PHE A 22 18.65 13.63 16.80
N ALA A 23 17.65 14.49 16.97
CA ALA A 23 17.22 15.39 15.92
C ALA A 23 18.35 16.39 15.68
N ILE A 24 19.40 15.94 14.99
CA ILE A 24 20.32 16.88 14.35
C ILE A 24 19.51 17.52 13.24
N LEU A 25 18.99 18.72 13.52
CA LEU A 25 18.72 19.72 12.50
C LEU A 25 20.04 19.91 11.75
N SER A 26 20.25 19.14 10.68
CA SER A 26 21.44 19.29 9.86
C SER A 26 21.37 20.63 9.15
N PRO A 27 22.33 21.54 9.37
CA PRO A 27 22.49 22.70 8.53
C PRO A 27 23.16 22.20 7.24
N PHE A 28 22.41 21.54 6.36
CA PHE A 28 22.98 21.11 5.09
C PHE A 28 23.26 22.35 4.23
N ALA A 29 24.55 22.63 4.16
CA ALA A 29 25.22 23.54 3.25
C ALA A 29 24.58 23.54 1.85
N ARG A 30 24.54 24.73 1.23
CA ARG A 30 24.40 24.87 -0.22
C ARG A 30 25.49 24.02 -0.89
N SER A 31 25.16 22.81 -1.33
CA SER A 31 26.12 21.91 -2.00
C SER A 31 26.09 22.20 -3.50
N ALA A 32 27.26 22.45 -4.09
CA ALA A 32 27.44 22.70 -5.53
C ALA A 32 26.58 23.82 -6.16
N GLY A 33 26.00 24.72 -5.35
CA GLY A 33 25.12 25.79 -5.84
C GLY A 33 23.67 25.36 -6.13
N VAL A 34 23.25 24.17 -5.68
CA VAL A 34 21.87 23.68 -5.74
C VAL A 34 21.33 23.41 -4.33
N ASP A 35 20.01 23.47 -4.15
CA ASP A 35 19.35 23.09 -2.90
C ASP A 35 19.48 21.58 -2.64
N TYR A 36 19.19 21.15 -1.41
CA TYR A 36 19.32 19.73 -1.00
C TYR A 36 18.51 18.81 -1.93
N PRO A 37 19.13 17.83 -2.61
CA PRO A 37 18.47 17.12 -3.72
C PRO A 37 17.59 15.95 -3.29
N PHE A 38 17.76 15.40 -2.09
CA PHE A 38 17.00 14.23 -1.60
C PHE A 38 15.72 14.65 -0.87
N THR A 39 14.98 15.60 -1.45
CA THR A 39 13.75 16.19 -0.87
C THR A 39 12.61 15.17 -0.69
N LEU A 40 12.66 14.05 -1.41
CA LEU A 40 11.64 13.00 -1.40
C LEU A 40 12.05 11.77 -0.56
N GLY A 41 13.15 11.88 0.19
CA GLY A 41 13.72 10.81 0.99
C GLY A 41 14.27 9.66 0.16
N VAL A 42 14.30 8.48 0.76
CA VAL A 42 14.76 7.23 0.17
C VAL A 42 13.74 6.13 0.43
N ALA A 43 13.73 5.08 -0.39
CA ALA A 43 12.86 3.93 -0.20
C ALA A 43 13.59 2.64 -0.58
N SER A 44 13.08 1.51 -0.09
CA SER A 44 13.50 0.19 -0.57
C SER A 44 12.27 -0.67 -0.85
N GLY A 45 12.42 -1.74 -1.63
CA GLY A 45 11.25 -2.53 -2.04
C GLY A 45 11.59 -3.84 -2.72
N ASP A 46 10.55 -4.63 -2.96
CA ASP A 46 10.59 -5.94 -3.62
C ASP A 46 11.73 -6.85 -3.13
N PRO A 47 11.84 -7.11 -1.81
CA PRO A 47 12.96 -7.86 -1.27
C PRO A 47 12.96 -9.34 -1.71
N LEU A 48 14.15 -9.89 -1.91
CA LEU A 48 14.43 -11.30 -2.18
C LEU A 48 15.43 -11.83 -1.14
N PRO A 49 15.69 -13.15 -1.11
CA PRO A 49 16.63 -13.69 -0.14
C PRO A 49 18.06 -13.15 -0.30
N ASP A 50 18.45 -12.74 -1.51
CA ASP A 50 19.80 -12.24 -1.78
C ASP A 50 19.84 -10.73 -2.08
N GLY A 51 18.74 -10.00 -1.91
CA GLY A 51 18.69 -8.64 -2.42
C GLY A 51 17.39 -7.87 -2.20
N PHE A 52 17.36 -6.65 -2.70
CA PHE A 52 16.19 -5.74 -2.70
C PHE A 52 16.45 -4.57 -3.65
N VAL A 53 15.41 -3.83 -3.99
CA VAL A 53 15.52 -2.54 -4.68
C VAL A 53 15.82 -1.45 -3.67
N ILE A 54 16.76 -0.56 -3.97
CA ILE A 54 16.88 0.75 -3.31
C ILE A 54 16.51 1.86 -4.29
N TRP A 55 15.84 2.88 -3.78
CA TRP A 55 15.27 3.96 -4.55
C TRP A 55 15.54 5.33 -3.92
N THR A 56 15.72 6.32 -4.79
CA THR A 56 15.64 7.75 -4.44
C THR A 56 15.28 8.55 -5.70
N ARG A 57 14.90 9.82 -5.55
CA ARG A 57 14.79 10.78 -6.66
C ARG A 57 15.52 12.08 -6.31
N LEU A 58 16.30 12.60 -7.25
CA LEU A 58 16.91 13.92 -7.11
C LEU A 58 15.89 14.99 -7.54
N ALA A 59 15.46 15.81 -6.59
CA ALA A 59 14.42 16.81 -6.82
C ALA A 59 14.63 18.07 -5.96
N PRO A 60 15.73 18.82 -6.15
CA PRO A 60 15.99 20.05 -5.40
C PRO A 60 14.87 21.08 -5.50
N LEU A 61 14.14 21.12 -6.63
CA LEU A 61 12.87 21.84 -6.79
C LEU A 61 11.76 20.84 -7.10
N PHE A 62 11.26 20.15 -6.06
CA PHE A 62 10.34 19.02 -6.21
C PHE A 62 9.02 19.35 -6.94
N ASN A 63 8.60 20.62 -6.91
CA ASN A 63 7.37 21.14 -7.52
C ASN A 63 7.64 21.93 -8.81
N ALA A 64 8.76 21.69 -9.50
CA ALA A 64 9.04 22.30 -10.79
C ALA A 64 7.87 22.05 -11.77
N ALA A 65 7.42 23.09 -12.47
CA ALA A 65 6.21 23.01 -13.31
C ALA A 65 6.28 21.94 -14.41
N ASP A 66 7.48 21.62 -14.90
CA ASP A 66 7.74 20.58 -15.91
C ASP A 66 7.83 19.16 -15.31
N GLY A 67 7.70 19.02 -13.99
CA GLY A 67 7.82 17.76 -13.26
C GLY A 67 9.26 17.23 -13.19
N SER A 68 10.28 17.99 -13.62
CA SER A 68 11.67 17.52 -13.67
C SER A 68 12.37 17.44 -12.31
N GLY A 69 11.84 18.11 -11.29
CA GLY A 69 12.52 18.26 -10.00
C GLY A 69 13.60 19.35 -10.00
N GLY A 70 13.66 20.20 -11.04
CA GLY A 70 14.63 21.29 -11.15
C GLY A 70 15.97 20.90 -11.80
N LEU A 71 16.06 19.72 -12.40
CA LEU A 71 17.27 19.19 -13.02
C LEU A 71 17.06 18.94 -14.51
N LYS A 72 18.08 19.25 -15.32
CA LYS A 72 18.05 19.06 -16.79
C LYS A 72 19.12 18.13 -17.32
N ARG A 73 20.26 18.04 -16.63
CA ARG A 73 21.37 17.17 -17.06
C ARG A 73 21.32 15.87 -16.29
N ALA A 74 21.83 14.82 -16.90
CA ALA A 74 22.05 13.56 -16.21
C ALA A 74 23.03 13.75 -15.04
N VAL A 75 22.77 13.09 -13.91
CA VAL A 75 23.53 13.25 -12.67
C VAL A 75 24.06 11.89 -12.20
N PRO A 76 25.38 11.72 -12.01
CA PRO A 76 25.91 10.50 -11.39
C PRO A 76 25.49 10.46 -9.91
N VAL A 77 24.92 9.33 -9.50
CA VAL A 77 24.50 9.06 -8.13
C VAL A 77 25.22 7.81 -7.65
N ARG A 78 26.07 7.99 -6.65
CA ARG A 78 26.74 6.89 -5.95
C ARG A 78 25.78 6.31 -4.92
N TRP A 79 25.82 5.00 -4.73
CA TRP A 79 25.02 4.30 -3.75
C TRP A 79 25.88 3.30 -2.99
N ARG A 80 25.54 3.06 -1.72
CA ARG A 80 26.23 2.11 -0.85
C ARG A 80 25.22 1.35 -0.01
N VAL A 81 25.53 0.09 0.30
CA VAL A 81 24.80 -0.76 1.23
C VAL A 81 25.78 -1.29 2.28
N ALA A 82 25.44 -1.14 3.55
CA ALA A 82 26.22 -1.55 4.69
C ALA A 82 25.53 -2.66 5.49
N SER A 83 26.33 -3.45 6.20
CA SER A 83 25.85 -4.50 7.10
C SER A 83 25.55 -4.03 8.53
N ASP A 84 25.77 -2.74 8.81
CA ASP A 84 25.59 -2.06 10.11
C ASP A 84 24.97 -0.66 9.94
N ALA A 85 24.23 -0.21 10.95
CA ALA A 85 23.53 1.08 10.95
C ALA A 85 24.45 2.31 10.89
N ALA A 86 25.69 2.18 11.34
CA ALA A 86 26.67 3.26 11.32
C ALA A 86 27.32 3.45 9.93
N MET A 87 26.92 2.65 8.92
CA MET A 87 27.44 2.69 7.55
C MET A 87 28.97 2.49 7.47
N THR A 88 29.54 1.70 8.40
CA THR A 88 31.01 1.48 8.47
C THR A 88 31.49 0.25 7.70
N ARG A 89 30.63 -0.77 7.53
CA ARG A 89 30.95 -2.03 6.84
C ARG A 89 30.15 -2.13 5.54
N ILE A 90 30.66 -1.47 4.51
CA ILE A 90 30.07 -1.48 3.17
C ILE A 90 30.23 -2.87 2.54
N VAL A 91 29.11 -3.46 2.09
CA VAL A 91 29.06 -4.79 1.47
C VAL A 91 28.75 -4.74 -0.03
N LYS A 92 28.09 -3.68 -0.49
CA LYS A 92 27.82 -3.40 -1.90
C LYS A 92 27.87 -1.89 -2.12
N GLN A 93 28.31 -1.47 -3.30
CA GLN A 93 28.30 -0.08 -3.73
C GLN A 93 28.36 0.00 -5.25
N GLY A 94 28.00 1.16 -5.78
CA GLY A 94 28.13 1.44 -7.20
C GLY A 94 27.76 2.88 -7.52
N GLU A 95 27.60 3.14 -8.81
CA GLU A 95 27.15 4.41 -9.34
C GLU A 95 26.14 4.16 -10.46
N VAL A 96 25.12 5.00 -10.54
CA VAL A 96 24.15 5.01 -11.63
C VAL A 96 23.94 6.43 -12.12
N LEU A 97 23.53 6.58 -13.37
CA LEU A 97 23.23 7.88 -13.94
C LEU A 97 21.73 8.17 -13.82
N ALA A 98 21.35 9.11 -12.97
CA ALA A 98 19.98 9.61 -12.86
C ALA A 98 19.68 10.53 -14.04
N THR A 99 18.68 10.20 -14.86
CA THR A 99 18.38 10.91 -16.11
C THR A 99 16.99 11.53 -16.10
N GLU A 100 16.83 12.58 -16.92
CA GLU A 100 15.58 13.30 -17.16
C GLU A 100 14.44 12.40 -17.68
N ARG A 101 14.78 11.32 -18.40
CA ARG A 101 13.80 10.33 -18.89
C ARG A 101 12.91 9.81 -17.76
N PHE A 102 13.49 9.57 -16.59
CA PHE A 102 12.80 9.06 -15.40
C PHE A 102 12.78 10.09 -14.26
N ALA A 103 12.74 11.38 -14.59
CA ALA A 103 12.67 12.48 -13.62
C ALA A 103 13.78 12.46 -12.57
N HIS A 104 14.97 11.98 -12.95
CA HIS A 104 16.13 11.77 -12.08
C HIS A 104 15.85 10.87 -10.87
N SER A 105 14.89 9.95 -11.02
CA SER A 105 14.76 8.79 -10.13
C SER A 105 15.89 7.80 -10.35
N VAL A 106 16.21 7.07 -9.29
CA VAL A 106 17.25 6.06 -9.20
C VAL A 106 16.60 4.79 -8.69
N HIS A 107 16.79 3.70 -9.43
CA HIS A 107 16.41 2.34 -9.03
C HIS A 107 17.66 1.47 -9.12
N VAL A 108 18.01 0.81 -8.02
CA VAL A 108 19.14 -0.12 -7.99
C VAL A 108 18.67 -1.45 -7.41
N GLU A 109 18.75 -2.52 -8.21
CA GLU A 109 18.54 -3.88 -7.74
C GLU A 109 19.83 -4.40 -7.11
N VAL A 110 19.90 -4.36 -5.78
CA VAL A 110 21.04 -4.88 -5.02
C VAL A 110 20.88 -6.39 -4.89
N ALA A 111 21.91 -7.15 -5.21
CA ALA A 111 21.92 -8.61 -5.15
C ALA A 111 23.20 -9.18 -4.52
N GLY A 112 23.20 -10.48 -4.24
CA GLY A 112 24.33 -11.18 -3.59
C GLY A 112 24.58 -10.74 -2.15
N LEU A 113 23.52 -10.44 -1.41
CA LEU A 113 23.50 -10.21 0.03
C LEU A 113 23.16 -11.50 0.78
N ALA A 114 23.41 -11.53 2.08
CA ALA A 114 22.97 -12.64 2.93
C ALA A 114 21.48 -12.50 3.27
N ALA A 115 20.78 -13.63 3.35
CA ALA A 115 19.34 -13.69 3.55
C ALA A 115 18.89 -13.41 5.00
N GLY A 116 17.63 -13.00 5.14
CA GLY A 116 16.91 -12.92 6.41
C GLY A 116 17.43 -11.88 7.40
N ARG A 117 18.14 -10.83 6.94
CA ARG A 117 18.78 -9.84 7.85
C ARG A 117 18.64 -8.39 7.36
N PRO A 118 18.70 -7.41 8.28
CA PRO A 118 18.69 -6.00 7.92
C PRO A 118 20.01 -5.55 7.28
N TYR A 119 19.89 -4.51 6.45
CA TYR A 119 20.94 -3.75 5.79
C TYR A 119 20.58 -2.27 5.82
N TRP A 120 21.60 -1.42 5.68
CA TRP A 120 21.43 0.04 5.62
C TRP A 120 21.99 0.55 4.31
N TYR A 121 21.37 1.56 3.72
CA TYR A 121 21.77 2.09 2.42
C TYR A 121 21.68 3.62 2.38
N GLN A 122 22.49 4.21 1.51
CA GLN A 122 22.56 5.65 1.32
C GLN A 122 22.99 6.00 -0.11
N PHE A 123 22.53 7.14 -0.60
CA PHE A 123 22.90 7.72 -1.87
C PHE A 123 23.75 8.99 -1.69
N GLU A 124 24.57 9.30 -2.68
CA GLU A 124 25.34 10.53 -2.77
C GLU A 124 25.27 11.09 -4.19
N GLY A 125 24.89 12.35 -4.32
CA GLY A 125 24.71 13.04 -5.60
C GLY A 125 24.64 14.55 -5.41
N LEU A 126 25.11 15.32 -6.39
CA LEU A 126 25.15 16.80 -6.32
C LEU A 126 25.84 17.37 -5.06
N GLY A 127 26.83 16.64 -4.53
CA GLY A 127 27.57 17.04 -3.34
C GLY A 127 26.83 16.87 -2.01
N ALA A 128 25.67 16.20 -2.00
CA ALA A 128 24.89 15.89 -0.81
C ALA A 128 24.77 14.37 -0.60
N GLN A 129 24.48 13.98 0.63
CA GLN A 129 24.11 12.61 1.00
C GLN A 129 22.62 12.53 1.33
N SER A 130 21.98 11.42 0.95
CA SER A 130 20.60 11.13 1.35
C SER A 130 20.52 10.79 2.84
N PRO A 131 19.30 10.75 3.42
CA PRO A 131 19.08 10.00 4.65
C PRO A 131 19.51 8.54 4.48
N VAL A 132 19.87 7.89 5.58
CA VAL A 132 20.13 6.44 5.59
C VAL A 132 18.79 5.72 5.66
N GLY A 133 18.54 4.85 4.70
CA GLY A 133 17.41 3.93 4.74
C GLY A 133 17.81 2.55 5.27
N GLN A 134 16.84 1.82 5.78
CA GLN A 134 16.94 0.43 6.20
C GLN A 134 16.15 -0.45 5.24
N ALA A 135 16.73 -1.60 4.90
CA ALA A 135 16.09 -2.65 4.11
C ALA A 135 16.36 -4.00 4.76
N ARG A 136 15.62 -5.03 4.36
CA ARG A 136 15.80 -6.41 4.81
C ARG A 136 15.70 -7.36 3.62
N THR A 137 16.61 -8.31 3.53
CA THR A 137 16.46 -9.46 2.63
C THR A 137 15.46 -10.46 3.21
N THR A 138 14.64 -11.09 2.36
CA THR A 138 13.71 -12.12 2.85
C THR A 138 14.49 -13.33 3.37
N PRO A 139 13.89 -14.17 4.24
CA PRO A 139 14.54 -15.39 4.69
C PRO A 139 14.85 -16.34 3.53
N PRO A 140 15.83 -17.27 3.68
CA PRO A 140 16.02 -18.34 2.72
C PRO A 140 14.72 -19.12 2.47
N TRP A 141 14.50 -19.62 1.26
CA TRP A 141 13.24 -20.24 0.82
C TRP A 141 12.70 -21.34 1.73
N GLN A 142 13.56 -22.07 2.45
CA GLN A 142 13.16 -23.15 3.35
C GLN A 142 12.88 -22.68 4.79
N ALA A 143 13.20 -21.43 5.13
CA ALA A 143 13.11 -20.93 6.50
C ALA A 143 11.66 -20.62 6.88
N MET A 144 11.26 -20.98 8.10
CA MET A 144 9.95 -20.69 8.68
C MET A 144 10.04 -19.51 9.67
N ALA A 145 10.76 -18.45 9.29
CA ALA A 145 11.01 -17.30 10.16
C ALA A 145 9.78 -16.40 10.24
N SER A 146 9.36 -16.04 11.46
CA SER A 146 8.28 -15.08 11.70
C SER A 146 8.54 -13.71 11.04
N ALA A 147 7.47 -12.97 10.78
CA ALA A 147 7.52 -11.66 10.17
C ALA A 147 6.63 -10.66 10.91
N ARG A 148 7.10 -9.42 11.05
CA ARG A 148 6.25 -8.26 11.36
C ARG A 148 5.94 -7.53 10.07
N LEU A 149 4.67 -7.36 9.76
CA LEU A 149 4.19 -6.81 8.50
C LEU A 149 3.22 -5.67 8.79
N GLY A 150 3.03 -4.79 7.84
CA GLY A 150 1.95 -3.82 7.88
C GLY A 150 1.39 -3.54 6.50
N PHE A 151 0.15 -3.09 6.43
CA PHE A 151 -0.42 -2.63 5.18
C PHE A 151 -1.26 -1.37 5.34
N VAL A 152 -1.28 -0.57 4.27
CA VAL A 152 -1.85 0.78 4.19
C VAL A 152 -2.44 1.03 2.81
N SER A 153 -3.43 1.93 2.75
CA SER A 153 -4.00 2.46 1.51
C SER A 153 -4.60 3.84 1.74
N CYS A 154 -4.99 4.52 0.66
CA CYS A 154 -5.91 5.66 0.69
C CYS A 154 -5.41 6.82 1.56
N SER A 155 -4.34 7.47 1.08
CA SER A 155 -3.67 8.57 1.77
C SER A 155 -3.95 9.94 1.15
N HIS A 156 -5.22 10.32 0.94
CA HIS A 156 -5.54 11.62 0.34
C HIS A 156 -4.90 12.78 1.11
N TRP A 157 -3.97 13.49 0.44
CA TRP A 157 -3.16 14.56 1.04
C TRP A 157 -4.01 15.67 1.64
N GLU A 158 -5.08 16.05 0.91
CA GLU A 158 -5.98 17.12 1.35
C GLU A 158 -6.81 16.78 2.59
N ARG A 159 -6.88 15.51 3.00
CA ARG A 159 -7.70 15.05 4.14
C ARG A 159 -6.94 14.96 5.46
N GLY A 160 -5.63 15.17 5.49
CA GLY A 160 -4.89 15.19 6.75
C GLY A 160 -3.39 14.97 6.61
N TYR A 161 -2.75 14.85 7.76
CA TYR A 161 -1.34 14.52 7.94
C TYR A 161 -1.15 13.02 8.10
N PHE A 162 0.01 12.51 7.70
CA PHE A 162 0.23 11.06 7.60
C PHE A 162 0.82 10.43 8.87
N SER A 163 0.34 10.83 10.05
CA SER A 163 0.81 10.32 11.34
C SER A 163 0.69 8.79 11.48
N ALA A 164 -0.24 8.16 10.76
CA ALA A 164 -0.34 6.70 10.65
C ALA A 164 0.98 6.05 10.18
N TYR A 165 1.66 6.65 9.20
CA TYR A 165 2.93 6.15 8.69
C TYR A 165 4.06 6.23 9.72
N ARG A 166 4.13 7.31 10.51
CA ARG A 166 5.08 7.44 11.63
C ARG A 166 4.90 6.32 12.64
N HIS A 167 3.65 6.03 13.01
CA HIS A 167 3.35 5.00 13.99
C HIS A 167 3.68 3.59 13.45
N LEU A 168 3.35 3.30 12.18
CA LEU A 168 3.74 2.04 11.56
C LEU A 168 5.27 1.90 11.47
N ALA A 169 5.99 2.97 11.12
CA ALA A 169 7.46 2.95 11.09
C ALA A 169 8.05 2.62 12.47
N ALA A 170 7.46 3.14 13.55
CA ALA A 170 7.89 2.88 14.93
C ALA A 170 7.70 1.42 15.36
N GLU A 171 6.79 0.67 14.73
CA GLU A 171 6.61 -0.78 14.97
C GLU A 171 7.74 -1.63 14.35
N GLN A 172 8.61 -1.02 13.53
CA GLN A 172 9.74 -1.65 12.82
C GLN A 172 9.32 -2.90 12.02
N PRO A 173 8.41 -2.74 11.03
CA PRO A 173 7.98 -3.84 10.19
C PRO A 173 9.15 -4.38 9.35
N ASP A 174 9.13 -5.68 9.10
CA ASP A 174 10.06 -6.34 8.17
C ASP A 174 9.68 -6.05 6.69
N LEU A 175 8.40 -5.77 6.44
CA LEU A 175 7.85 -5.46 5.11
C LEU A 175 6.54 -4.66 5.25
N VAL A 176 6.33 -3.69 4.36
CA VAL A 176 5.10 -2.87 4.32
C VAL A 176 4.43 -2.99 2.96
N PHE A 177 3.11 -3.17 2.94
CA PHE A 177 2.33 -3.23 1.71
C PHE A 177 1.55 -1.93 1.51
N PHE A 178 1.68 -1.35 0.33
CA PHE A 178 0.83 -0.24 -0.12
C PHE A 178 -0.19 -0.83 -1.09
N LEU A 179 -1.46 -0.81 -0.72
CA LEU A 179 -2.52 -1.52 -1.43
C LEU A 179 -3.28 -0.64 -2.44
N GLY A 180 -2.87 0.61 -2.62
CA GLY A 180 -3.50 1.53 -3.57
C GLY A 180 -3.78 2.90 -2.96
N ASP A 181 -4.17 3.84 -3.82
CA ASP A 181 -4.45 5.23 -3.48
C ASP A 181 -3.31 5.90 -2.69
N TYR A 182 -2.08 5.61 -3.10
CA TYR A 182 -0.89 6.25 -2.60
C TYR A 182 -0.94 7.75 -2.87
N ILE A 183 -1.41 8.12 -4.06
CA ILE A 183 -1.80 9.49 -4.42
C ILE A 183 -3.28 9.55 -4.76
N TYR A 184 -3.85 10.75 -4.72
CA TYR A 184 -5.12 11.07 -5.38
C TYR A 184 -4.84 11.90 -6.62
N ASP A 185 -5.52 11.63 -7.74
CA ASP A 185 -5.37 12.34 -9.02
C ASP A 185 -6.07 13.71 -9.01
N SER A 186 -7.19 13.82 -8.28
CA SER A 186 -8.04 15.00 -8.24
C SER A 186 -7.90 15.80 -6.93
N SER A 187 -8.39 17.04 -6.94
CA SER A 187 -8.48 17.88 -5.73
C SER A 187 -9.94 18.16 -5.41
N TYR A 188 -10.27 18.31 -4.13
CA TYR A 188 -11.59 18.79 -3.73
C TYR A 188 -11.81 20.24 -4.18
N ALA A 189 -13.08 20.62 -4.34
CA ALA A 189 -13.45 22.02 -4.50
C ALA A 189 -12.95 22.84 -3.29
N ALA A 190 -12.42 24.03 -3.54
CA ALA A 190 -11.76 24.85 -2.51
C ALA A 190 -12.70 25.24 -1.35
N ASP A 191 -13.99 25.37 -1.63
CA ASP A 191 -15.06 25.73 -0.68
C ASP A 191 -15.77 24.51 -0.05
N SER A 192 -15.32 23.29 -0.36
CA SER A 192 -15.94 22.05 0.16
C SER A 192 -15.86 21.86 1.67
N GLY A 193 -15.03 22.65 2.37
CA GLY A 193 -14.68 22.43 3.78
C GLY A 193 -13.84 21.17 4.02
N LYS A 194 -13.39 20.48 2.96
CA LYS A 194 -12.61 19.23 3.05
C LYS A 194 -11.10 19.43 2.94
N VAL A 195 -10.62 20.59 2.52
CA VAL A 195 -9.18 20.80 2.27
C VAL A 195 -8.48 21.23 3.55
N ILE A 196 -7.64 20.35 4.12
CA ILE A 196 -6.75 20.63 5.26
C ILE A 196 -5.35 21.02 4.76
N ARG A 197 -4.84 20.31 3.75
CA ARG A 197 -3.61 20.64 3.02
C ARG A 197 -3.91 20.68 1.54
N ALA A 198 -3.83 21.82 0.88
CA ALA A 198 -4.12 21.86 -0.57
C ALA A 198 -3.09 21.04 -1.36
N HIS A 199 -3.51 20.37 -2.43
CA HIS A 199 -2.58 19.85 -3.44
C HIS A 199 -1.76 20.98 -4.09
N GLY A 200 -2.31 22.19 -4.17
CA GLY A 200 -1.66 23.35 -4.82
C GLY A 200 -1.60 23.26 -6.35
N SER A 201 -2.04 22.15 -6.93
CA SER A 201 -2.17 21.89 -8.36
C SER A 201 -3.61 21.48 -8.70
N GLY A 202 -4.01 21.61 -9.97
CA GLY A 202 -5.26 21.02 -10.47
C GLY A 202 -5.22 19.48 -10.55
N ASN A 203 -6.23 18.88 -11.17
CA ASN A 203 -6.27 17.43 -11.37
C ASN A 203 -5.10 16.96 -12.24
N ALA A 204 -4.47 15.85 -11.88
CA ALA A 204 -3.37 15.28 -12.61
C ALA A 204 -3.84 14.60 -13.90
N LYS A 205 -3.27 15.00 -15.05
CA LYS A 205 -3.60 14.43 -16.36
C LYS A 205 -2.38 14.18 -17.24
N SER A 206 -1.35 14.99 -17.07
CA SER A 206 -0.08 14.88 -17.79
C SER A 206 1.03 14.26 -16.93
N LEU A 207 2.13 13.85 -17.56
CA LEU A 207 3.28 13.28 -16.85
C LEU A 207 3.87 14.24 -15.82
N SER A 208 3.94 15.54 -16.13
CA SER A 208 4.40 16.55 -15.17
C SER A 208 3.46 16.69 -13.97
N ASP A 209 2.13 16.59 -14.19
CA ASP A 209 1.17 16.67 -13.09
C ASP A 209 1.32 15.48 -12.14
N TYR A 210 1.41 14.26 -12.67
CA TYR A 210 1.61 13.07 -11.83
C TYR A 210 2.95 13.11 -11.10
N ARG A 211 4.04 13.48 -11.78
CA ARG A 211 5.36 13.64 -11.13
C ARG A 211 5.31 14.63 -9.97
N ASN A 212 4.62 15.75 -10.15
CA ASN A 212 4.45 16.76 -9.10
C ASN A 212 3.51 16.28 -7.98
N ARG A 213 2.47 15.50 -8.32
CA ARG A 213 1.57 14.89 -7.33
C ARG A 213 2.31 13.88 -6.44
N TYR A 214 3.08 12.96 -7.03
CA TYR A 214 3.93 12.05 -6.25
C TYR A 214 4.97 12.79 -5.44
N ALA A 215 5.65 13.78 -6.04
CA ALA A 215 6.65 14.57 -5.34
C ALA A 215 6.05 15.25 -4.11
N LEU A 216 4.88 15.88 -4.23
CA LEU A 216 4.16 16.49 -3.10
C LEU A 216 3.94 15.48 -1.98
N TYR A 217 3.33 14.33 -2.28
CA TYR A 217 3.03 13.32 -1.27
C TYR A 217 4.30 12.80 -0.58
N LYS A 218 5.37 12.57 -1.36
CA LYS A 218 6.66 12.12 -0.85
C LYS A 218 7.47 13.21 -0.13
N THR A 219 6.99 14.46 -0.05
CA THR A 219 7.57 15.47 0.86
C THR A 219 7.12 15.29 2.30
N ASP A 220 6.08 14.48 2.57
CA ASP A 220 5.60 14.24 3.93
C ASP A 220 6.66 13.49 4.76
N PRO A 221 7.08 14.03 5.92
CA PRO A 221 8.13 13.43 6.73
C PRO A 221 7.74 12.08 7.33
N ASP A 222 6.46 11.86 7.65
CA ASP A 222 6.00 10.59 8.23
C ASP A 222 5.98 9.48 7.15
N LEU A 223 5.65 9.83 5.90
CA LEU A 223 5.78 8.93 4.76
C LEU A 223 7.24 8.60 4.43
N GLN A 224 8.13 9.59 4.46
CA GLN A 224 9.58 9.36 4.28
C GLN A 224 10.14 8.46 5.38
N ALA A 225 9.72 8.64 6.62
CA ALA A 225 10.15 7.80 7.74
C ALA A 225 9.76 6.33 7.54
N LEU A 226 8.54 6.06 7.06
CA LEU A 226 8.10 4.69 6.77
C LEU A 226 8.91 4.05 5.63
N HIS A 227 9.10 4.78 4.51
CA HIS A 227 9.90 4.30 3.38
C HIS A 227 11.37 4.04 3.74
N ALA A 228 11.92 4.84 4.66
CA ALA A 228 13.27 4.65 5.17
C ALA A 228 13.39 3.52 6.21
N ALA A 229 12.28 3.08 6.84
CA ALA A 229 12.30 2.08 7.90
C ALA A 229 12.20 0.64 7.39
N ALA A 230 11.47 0.40 6.29
CA ALA A 230 11.21 -0.95 5.80
C ALA A 230 11.06 -1.02 4.26
N PRO A 231 11.35 -2.19 3.65
CA PRO A 231 11.02 -2.42 2.26
C PRO A 231 9.51 -2.33 2.03
N SER A 232 9.14 -1.72 0.91
CA SER A 232 7.77 -1.59 0.45
C SER A 232 7.45 -2.60 -0.65
N VAL A 233 6.25 -3.19 -0.59
CA VAL A 233 5.63 -3.96 -1.67
C VAL A 233 4.37 -3.21 -2.08
N ALA A 234 4.49 -2.46 -3.17
CA ALA A 234 3.40 -1.61 -3.64
C ALA A 234 2.62 -2.26 -4.79
N THR A 235 1.31 -2.09 -4.75
CA THR A 235 0.39 -2.11 -5.90
C THR A 235 -0.29 -0.73 -5.99
N TRP A 236 -1.05 -0.51 -7.06
CA TRP A 236 -1.95 0.65 -7.18
C TRP A 236 -3.41 0.22 -7.02
N ASP A 237 -4.26 1.24 -6.97
CA ASP A 237 -5.70 1.20 -7.18
C ASP A 237 -6.05 2.22 -8.30
N ASP A 238 -7.20 2.88 -8.26
CA ASP A 238 -7.71 3.74 -9.31
C ASP A 238 -7.05 5.12 -9.30
N HIS A 239 -6.88 5.73 -8.13
CA HIS A 239 -6.44 7.11 -7.99
C HIS A 239 -4.96 7.36 -8.32
N GLU A 240 -4.15 6.32 -8.50
CA GLU A 240 -2.86 6.45 -9.19
C GLU A 240 -3.00 6.93 -10.63
N VAL A 241 -4.18 6.77 -11.25
CA VAL A 241 -4.51 7.26 -12.59
C VAL A 241 -5.71 8.21 -12.51
N GLN A 242 -6.91 7.70 -12.26
CA GLN A 242 -8.16 8.45 -12.25
C GLN A 242 -9.20 7.60 -11.51
N ASN A 243 -9.95 8.24 -10.61
CA ASN A 243 -11.06 7.61 -9.89
C ASN A 243 -11.91 6.70 -10.81
N ASP A 244 -12.22 5.51 -10.35
CA ASP A 244 -12.97 4.42 -10.98
C ASP A 244 -12.48 4.01 -12.39
N TYR A 245 -11.22 4.20 -12.78
CA TYR A 245 -10.83 3.75 -14.14
C TYR A 245 -10.86 2.22 -14.26
N ALA A 246 -11.44 1.70 -15.35
CA ALA A 246 -11.39 0.28 -15.66
C ALA A 246 -10.52 0.06 -16.89
N ASN A 247 -9.37 -0.58 -16.73
CA ASN A 247 -8.46 -0.87 -17.84
C ASN A 247 -8.24 0.36 -18.74
N ARG A 248 -8.89 0.41 -19.90
CA ARG A 248 -8.76 1.46 -20.93
C ARG A 248 -9.89 2.50 -20.90
N TRP A 249 -10.84 2.35 -20.00
CA TRP A 249 -12.03 3.17 -19.86
C TRP A 249 -11.85 4.17 -18.72
N SER A 250 -12.03 5.44 -19.07
CA SER A 250 -12.17 6.54 -18.11
C SER A 250 -13.54 6.47 -17.43
N GLN A 251 -13.63 6.91 -16.17
CA GLN A 251 -14.93 7.07 -15.50
C GLN A 251 -15.88 8.01 -16.27
N ASP A 252 -15.32 9.04 -16.90
CA ASP A 252 -16.05 10.00 -17.74
C ASP A 252 -16.14 9.46 -19.18
N PRO A 253 -17.34 9.14 -19.67
CA PRO A 253 -17.54 8.59 -21.02
C PRO A 253 -17.22 9.59 -22.13
N LYS A 254 -17.06 10.87 -21.80
CA LYS A 254 -16.69 11.91 -22.77
C LYS A 254 -15.20 11.89 -23.11
N ILE A 255 -14.37 11.20 -22.32
CA ILE A 255 -12.94 11.06 -22.58
C ILE A 255 -12.72 9.87 -23.53
N PRO A 256 -12.21 10.08 -24.75
CA PRO A 256 -11.93 8.98 -25.67
C PRO A 256 -10.86 8.04 -25.11
N VAL A 257 -10.99 6.75 -25.37
CA VAL A 257 -10.04 5.70 -24.93
C VAL A 257 -8.59 6.05 -25.28
N ALA A 258 -8.32 6.55 -26.49
CA ALA A 258 -6.97 6.92 -26.90
C ALA A 258 -6.37 8.04 -26.03
N GLN A 259 -7.18 9.03 -25.64
CA GLN A 259 -6.77 10.11 -24.74
C GLN A 259 -6.55 9.57 -23.32
N PHE A 260 -7.46 8.73 -22.82
CA PHE A 260 -7.31 8.14 -21.49
C PHE A 260 -6.07 7.25 -21.39
N LEU A 261 -5.73 6.47 -22.42
CA LEU A 261 -4.51 5.67 -22.44
C LEU A 261 -3.23 6.53 -22.43
N GLN A 262 -3.26 7.76 -22.95
CA GLN A 262 -2.14 8.69 -22.80
C GLN A 262 -1.98 9.14 -21.34
N GLN A 263 -3.10 9.43 -20.65
CA GLN A 263 -3.11 9.73 -19.22
C GLN A 263 -2.61 8.54 -18.38
N ARG A 264 -3.09 7.31 -18.66
CA ARG A 264 -2.62 6.08 -18.00
C ARG A 264 -1.13 5.85 -18.18
N ALA A 265 -0.61 6.07 -19.39
CA ALA A 265 0.83 5.98 -19.66
C ALA A 265 1.64 7.00 -18.83
N ALA A 266 1.17 8.24 -18.72
CA ALA A 266 1.79 9.26 -17.90
C ALA A 266 1.78 8.88 -16.40
N ALA A 267 0.65 8.38 -15.91
CA ALA A 267 0.49 7.98 -14.51
C ALA A 267 1.38 6.78 -14.16
N TYR A 268 1.39 5.72 -14.98
CA TYR A 268 2.22 4.53 -14.75
C TYR A 268 3.72 4.84 -14.82
N GLN A 269 4.13 5.73 -15.73
CA GLN A 269 5.51 6.22 -15.74
C GLN A 269 5.85 6.96 -14.43
N ALA A 270 5.00 7.87 -13.97
CA ALA A 270 5.22 8.56 -12.71
C ALA A 270 5.20 7.60 -11.51
N TYR A 271 4.34 6.58 -11.48
CA TYR A 271 4.32 5.56 -10.44
C TYR A 271 5.65 4.80 -10.37
N TYR A 272 6.15 4.31 -11.52
CA TYR A 272 7.46 3.65 -11.58
C TYR A 272 8.59 4.57 -11.09
N GLU A 273 8.59 5.83 -11.50
CA GLU A 273 9.59 6.82 -11.09
C GLU A 273 9.61 7.07 -9.57
N HIS A 274 8.51 6.80 -8.85
CA HIS A 274 8.33 7.14 -7.42
C HIS A 274 8.18 5.95 -6.48
N MET A 275 8.18 4.73 -7.01
CA MET A 275 8.07 3.50 -6.22
C MET A 275 9.33 2.63 -6.36
N PRO A 276 9.75 1.94 -5.28
CA PRO A 276 10.95 1.10 -5.27
C PRO A 276 10.71 -0.26 -5.94
N LEU A 277 10.41 -0.23 -7.25
CA LEU A 277 10.08 -1.42 -8.05
C LEU A 277 11.29 -1.92 -8.84
N ARG A 278 11.24 -3.20 -9.21
CA ARG A 278 12.23 -3.84 -10.10
C ARG A 278 12.08 -3.37 -11.54
N ALA A 279 13.14 -3.54 -12.33
CA ALA A 279 13.16 -3.18 -13.75
C ALA A 279 12.15 -3.99 -14.59
N SER A 280 11.70 -5.14 -14.10
CA SER A 280 10.60 -5.91 -14.70
C SER A 280 9.28 -5.14 -14.76
N SER A 281 9.15 -4.08 -13.95
CA SER A 281 7.97 -3.21 -13.88
C SER A 281 8.17 -1.88 -14.61
N VAL A 282 9.22 -1.72 -15.43
CA VAL A 282 9.35 -0.54 -16.30
C VAL A 282 8.16 -0.47 -17.27
N PRO A 283 7.40 0.64 -17.30
CA PRO A 283 6.23 0.77 -18.15
C PRO A 283 6.58 0.84 -19.64
N LYS A 284 5.66 0.36 -20.47
CA LYS A 284 5.69 0.44 -21.93
C LYS A 284 4.43 1.16 -22.41
N GLY A 285 4.51 2.49 -22.48
CA GLY A 285 3.33 3.31 -22.74
C GLY A 285 2.28 3.09 -21.64
N PRO A 286 1.02 2.75 -21.98
CA PRO A 286 -0.03 2.55 -21.00
C PRO A 286 0.03 1.18 -20.30
N ASP A 287 1.02 0.33 -20.56
CA ASP A 287 1.08 -1.03 -20.00
C ASP A 287 2.25 -1.18 -19.03
N MET A 288 1.99 -1.72 -17.84
CA MET A 288 3.02 -1.91 -16.82
C MET A 288 2.74 -3.12 -15.92
N ARG A 289 3.67 -4.08 -15.89
CA ARG A 289 3.50 -5.28 -15.07
C ARG A 289 3.80 -4.98 -13.59
N ILE A 290 2.76 -4.83 -12.77
CA ILE A 290 2.91 -4.67 -11.31
C ILE A 290 2.60 -5.94 -10.51
N TYR A 291 1.63 -6.76 -10.95
CA TYR A 291 1.28 -7.96 -10.20
C TYR A 291 2.41 -8.99 -10.22
N ARG A 292 2.75 -9.50 -9.04
CA ARG A 292 3.94 -10.32 -8.79
C ARG A 292 3.79 -11.18 -7.54
N ARG A 293 4.70 -12.13 -7.37
CA ARG A 293 4.79 -12.96 -6.15
C ARG A 293 6.05 -12.62 -5.38
N LEU A 294 5.94 -12.68 -4.06
CA LEU A 294 7.04 -12.53 -3.13
C LEU A 294 6.93 -13.67 -2.10
N ASP A 295 8.02 -14.36 -1.81
CA ASP A 295 8.04 -15.34 -0.71
C ASP A 295 8.89 -14.83 0.45
N TYR A 296 8.41 -15.06 1.66
CA TYR A 296 9.12 -14.79 2.90
C TYR A 296 9.50 -16.13 3.54
N GLY A 297 10.58 -16.73 3.01
CA GLY A 297 10.93 -18.12 3.27
C GLY A 297 9.79 -19.07 2.90
N ARG A 298 9.59 -20.10 3.72
CA ARG A 298 8.45 -21.04 3.64
C ARG A 298 7.25 -20.56 4.46
N LEU A 299 7.39 -19.46 5.21
CA LEU A 299 6.32 -18.93 6.04
C LEU A 299 5.15 -18.41 5.21
N ALA A 300 5.43 -17.53 4.25
CA ALA A 300 4.37 -16.85 3.51
C ALA A 300 4.73 -16.68 2.05
N ARG A 301 3.73 -16.90 1.21
CA ARG A 301 3.70 -16.45 -0.18
C ARG A 301 2.71 -15.32 -0.30
N PHE A 302 3.15 -14.19 -0.83
CA PHE A 302 2.32 -13.04 -1.15
C PHE A 302 2.02 -13.02 -2.65
N HIS A 303 0.74 -13.03 -2.99
CA HIS A 303 0.21 -12.79 -4.32
C HIS A 303 -0.24 -11.33 -4.39
N VAL A 304 0.61 -10.46 -4.92
CA VAL A 304 0.30 -9.03 -5.09
C VAL A 304 -0.43 -8.87 -6.41
N LEU A 305 -1.70 -8.45 -6.36
CA LEU A 305 -2.57 -8.35 -7.52
C LEU A 305 -2.55 -6.94 -8.14
N ASP A 306 -3.36 -6.76 -9.17
CA ASP A 306 -3.61 -5.54 -9.92
C ASP A 306 -5.09 -5.59 -10.30
N GLY A 307 -5.92 -4.87 -9.54
CA GLY A 307 -7.37 -4.88 -9.73
C GLY A 307 -7.85 -3.92 -10.83
N ARG A 308 -6.95 -3.21 -11.52
CA ARG A 308 -7.34 -2.08 -12.38
C ARG A 308 -6.92 -2.19 -13.83
N GLN A 309 -5.67 -2.55 -14.14
CA GLN A 309 -5.17 -2.45 -15.52
C GLN A 309 -5.90 -3.41 -16.48
N TYR A 310 -6.39 -4.54 -15.99
CA TYR A 310 -6.89 -5.63 -16.82
C TYR A 310 -8.38 -5.92 -16.66
N ARG A 311 -9.08 -5.20 -15.77
CA ARG A 311 -10.51 -5.42 -15.51
C ARG A 311 -11.38 -5.14 -16.75
N SER A 312 -12.51 -5.82 -16.83
CA SER A 312 -13.57 -5.48 -17.79
C SER A 312 -14.09 -4.06 -17.50
N GLU A 313 -14.74 -3.44 -18.48
CA GLU A 313 -15.51 -2.20 -18.30
C GLU A 313 -16.52 -2.37 -17.16
N GLN A 314 -16.88 -1.31 -16.41
CA GLN A 314 -17.83 -1.44 -15.30
C GLN A 314 -19.16 -2.06 -15.74
N PRO A 315 -19.78 -2.92 -14.91
CA PRO A 315 -21.08 -3.48 -15.20
C PRO A 315 -22.21 -2.46 -14.97
N CYS A 316 -23.37 -2.74 -15.56
CA CYS A 316 -24.62 -2.02 -15.32
C CYS A 316 -24.53 -0.52 -15.61
N ILE A 317 -23.77 -0.14 -16.65
CA ILE A 317 -23.55 1.26 -17.05
C ILE A 317 -24.89 2.00 -17.14
N GLN A 318 -24.96 3.14 -16.45
CA GLN A 318 -26.16 3.95 -16.39
C GLN A 318 -26.48 4.58 -17.76
N ALA A 319 -27.72 5.05 -17.97
CA ALA A 319 -28.14 5.63 -19.24
C ALA A 319 -27.32 6.86 -19.69
N ASN A 320 -26.62 7.53 -18.77
CA ASN A 320 -25.70 8.63 -19.07
C ASN A 320 -24.33 8.16 -19.60
N GLY A 321 -24.09 6.85 -19.67
CA GLY A 321 -22.83 6.24 -20.08
C GLY A 321 -21.73 6.29 -19.03
N SER A 322 -21.99 6.78 -17.81
CA SER A 322 -20.97 6.92 -16.77
C SER A 322 -20.41 5.57 -16.36
N HIS A 323 -19.08 5.47 -16.26
CA HIS A 323 -18.39 4.31 -15.70
C HIS A 323 -18.09 4.47 -14.20
N GLN A 324 -18.60 5.52 -13.56
CA GLN A 324 -18.51 5.66 -12.11
C GLN A 324 -19.22 4.49 -11.40
N GLY A 325 -18.62 4.07 -10.30
CA GLY A 325 -19.20 3.13 -9.37
C GLY A 325 -20.57 3.61 -8.90
N HIS A 326 -21.53 2.68 -8.86
CA HIS A 326 -22.85 2.94 -8.31
C HIS A 326 -23.44 1.66 -7.71
N ILE A 327 -24.56 1.80 -7.00
CA ILE A 327 -25.30 0.65 -6.48
C ILE A 327 -26.22 0.11 -7.59
N ALA A 328 -25.86 -1.04 -8.15
CA ALA A 328 -26.68 -1.75 -9.13
C ALA A 328 -27.61 -2.75 -8.43
N ALA A 329 -28.87 -2.79 -8.86
CA ALA A 329 -29.82 -3.77 -8.34
C ALA A 329 -29.42 -5.19 -8.75
N ASN A 330 -29.71 -6.17 -7.89
CA ASN A 330 -29.41 -7.58 -8.14
C ASN A 330 -30.13 -8.16 -9.39
N THR A 331 -31.10 -7.44 -9.95
CA THR A 331 -31.78 -7.78 -11.22
C THR A 331 -30.96 -7.41 -12.45
N CYS A 332 -29.89 -6.61 -12.32
CA CYS A 332 -28.97 -6.35 -13.42
C CYS A 332 -28.24 -7.66 -13.79
N SER A 333 -28.55 -8.22 -14.96
CA SER A 333 -27.94 -9.47 -15.43
C SER A 333 -26.44 -9.34 -15.67
N ASP A 334 -25.98 -8.12 -15.99
CA ASP A 334 -24.59 -7.80 -16.29
C ASP A 334 -23.63 -8.10 -15.11
N LEU A 335 -24.09 -7.98 -13.86
CA LEU A 335 -23.31 -8.38 -12.67
C LEU A 335 -22.93 -9.87 -12.67
N ARG A 336 -23.69 -10.70 -13.40
CA ARG A 336 -23.51 -12.16 -13.47
C ARG A 336 -22.92 -12.64 -14.79
N ASP A 337 -22.51 -11.73 -15.68
CA ASP A 337 -21.88 -12.12 -16.93
C ASP A 337 -20.59 -12.92 -16.64
N LEU A 338 -20.56 -14.16 -17.11
CA LEU A 338 -19.44 -15.09 -16.92
C LEU A 338 -18.16 -14.61 -17.63
N GLY A 339 -18.30 -13.76 -18.66
CA GLY A 339 -17.21 -13.15 -19.41
C GLY A 339 -16.51 -12.00 -18.70
N ARG A 340 -17.05 -11.50 -17.58
CA ARG A 340 -16.43 -10.41 -16.80
C ARG A 340 -15.24 -10.90 -15.97
N THR A 341 -14.24 -10.03 -15.87
CA THR A 341 -13.02 -10.28 -15.13
C THR A 341 -12.53 -9.01 -14.44
N MET A 342 -12.13 -9.12 -13.17
CA MET A 342 -11.44 -8.07 -12.42
C MET A 342 -9.94 -8.10 -12.73
N LEU A 343 -9.35 -9.29 -12.81
CA LEU A 343 -7.90 -9.44 -12.92
C LEU A 343 -7.42 -9.55 -14.38
N GLY A 344 -8.32 -9.75 -15.33
CA GLY A 344 -7.96 -10.19 -16.67
C GLY A 344 -7.53 -11.67 -16.70
N TRP A 345 -7.76 -12.31 -17.85
CA TRP A 345 -7.56 -13.76 -17.98
C TRP A 345 -6.13 -14.23 -17.72
N GLN A 346 -5.12 -13.44 -18.10
CA GLN A 346 -3.72 -13.83 -17.86
C GLN A 346 -3.33 -13.80 -16.39
N GLN A 347 -3.83 -12.82 -15.63
CA GLN A 347 -3.57 -12.74 -14.19
C GLN A 347 -4.40 -13.77 -13.41
N GLU A 348 -5.64 -14.05 -13.84
CA GLU A 348 -6.43 -15.15 -13.28
C GLU A 348 -5.69 -16.49 -13.42
N ALA A 349 -5.22 -16.81 -14.63
CA ALA A 349 -4.46 -18.05 -14.87
C ALA A 349 -3.14 -18.08 -14.10
N TRP A 350 -2.45 -16.95 -14.00
CA TRP A 350 -1.26 -16.82 -13.16
C TRP A 350 -1.61 -17.06 -11.68
N LEU A 351 -2.69 -16.50 -11.15
CA LEU A 351 -3.07 -16.68 -9.75
C LEU A 351 -3.39 -18.14 -9.45
N ASP A 352 -4.18 -18.78 -10.31
CA ASP A 352 -4.51 -20.21 -10.23
C ASP A 352 -3.25 -21.09 -10.20
N GLN A 353 -2.31 -20.86 -11.12
CA GLN A 353 -1.03 -21.58 -11.13
C GLN A 353 -0.24 -21.34 -9.83
N GLY A 354 -0.29 -20.11 -9.30
CA GLY A 354 0.35 -19.75 -8.05
C GLY A 354 -0.20 -20.53 -6.86
N PHE A 355 -1.52 -20.72 -6.80
CA PHE A 355 -2.17 -21.53 -5.79
C PHE A 355 -1.80 -23.01 -5.92
N ALA A 356 -1.83 -23.56 -7.14
CA ALA A 356 -1.46 -24.94 -7.42
C ALA A 356 -0.01 -25.28 -7.00
N GLN A 357 0.90 -24.31 -7.07
CA GLN A 357 2.33 -24.50 -6.83
C GLN A 357 2.79 -24.07 -5.42
N SER A 358 1.90 -23.50 -4.60
CA SER A 358 2.31 -22.97 -3.31
C SER A 358 2.63 -24.05 -2.30
N GLN A 359 3.77 -23.91 -1.63
CA GLN A 359 4.19 -24.74 -0.50
C GLN A 359 4.37 -23.90 0.78
N ALA A 360 3.92 -22.64 0.74
CA ALA A 360 4.00 -21.73 1.88
C ALA A 360 2.98 -22.13 2.96
N GLN A 361 3.33 -21.84 4.22
CA GLN A 361 2.40 -22.01 5.34
C GLN A 361 1.20 -21.07 5.20
N TRP A 362 1.42 -19.81 4.81
CA TRP A 362 0.39 -18.81 4.60
C TRP A 362 0.38 -18.35 3.14
N ASN A 363 -0.81 -18.24 2.55
CA ASN A 363 -0.99 -17.65 1.22
C ASN A 363 -1.76 -16.35 1.36
N VAL A 364 -1.07 -15.23 1.23
CA VAL A 364 -1.67 -13.90 1.36
C VAL A 364 -1.94 -13.34 -0.02
N ILE A 365 -3.18 -12.98 -0.29
CA ILE A 365 -3.61 -12.31 -1.52
C ILE A 365 -3.73 -10.82 -1.18
N ALA A 366 -2.73 -10.03 -1.58
CA ALA A 366 -2.67 -8.60 -1.33
C ALA A 366 -3.22 -7.86 -2.56
N GLN A 367 -4.33 -7.14 -2.36
CA GLN A 367 -5.04 -6.43 -3.43
C GLN A 367 -5.72 -5.17 -2.89
N ASP A 368 -6.39 -4.46 -3.77
CA ASP A 368 -6.90 -3.09 -3.64
C ASP A 368 -8.26 -3.01 -2.94
N LEU A 369 -9.16 -3.97 -3.13
CA LEU A 369 -10.60 -3.82 -2.85
C LEU A 369 -11.13 -4.70 -1.71
N LEU A 370 -12.41 -4.58 -1.36
CA LEU A 370 -13.11 -5.59 -0.54
C LEU A 370 -13.61 -6.73 -1.45
N VAL A 371 -13.19 -7.97 -1.16
CA VAL A 371 -13.50 -9.19 -1.94
C VAL A 371 -14.84 -9.78 -1.56
N ALA A 372 -15.15 -9.85 -0.26
CA ALA A 372 -16.41 -10.42 0.22
C ALA A 372 -17.62 -9.76 -0.48
N PRO A 373 -18.72 -10.49 -0.70
CA PRO A 373 -19.94 -9.85 -1.18
C PRO A 373 -20.41 -8.80 -0.18
N LEU A 374 -20.93 -7.67 -0.66
CA LEU A 374 -21.44 -6.63 0.22
C LEU A 374 -22.72 -6.06 -0.38
N ILE A 375 -23.86 -6.53 0.12
CA ILE A 375 -25.15 -5.91 -0.16
C ILE A 375 -25.16 -4.54 0.51
N GLN A 376 -25.16 -3.51 -0.31
CA GLN A 376 -25.17 -2.12 0.13
C GLN A 376 -26.54 -1.48 -0.09
N ARG A 377 -26.72 -0.29 0.51
CA ARG A 377 -27.91 0.54 0.33
C ARG A 377 -27.49 1.87 -0.26
N ASP A 378 -28.08 2.20 -1.41
CA ASP A 378 -27.90 3.51 -2.03
C ASP A 378 -28.36 4.62 -1.08
N LEU A 379 -27.50 5.62 -0.87
CA LEU A 379 -27.72 6.64 0.15
C LEU A 379 -28.88 7.59 -0.20
N THR A 380 -29.25 7.68 -1.48
CA THR A 380 -30.28 8.62 -1.96
C THR A 380 -31.63 7.92 -2.17
N SER A 381 -31.64 6.84 -2.93
CA SER A 381 -32.84 6.07 -3.29
C SER A 381 -33.20 5.00 -2.27
N HIS A 382 -32.30 4.68 -1.34
CA HIS A 382 -32.43 3.63 -0.34
C HIS A 382 -32.65 2.22 -0.89
N LYS A 383 -32.48 2.02 -2.20
CA LYS A 383 -32.51 0.69 -2.83
C LYS A 383 -31.29 -0.12 -2.42
N VAL A 384 -31.47 -1.42 -2.26
CA VAL A 384 -30.38 -2.35 -1.98
C VAL A 384 -29.79 -2.89 -3.27
N GLY A 385 -28.49 -3.15 -3.26
CA GLY A 385 -27.79 -3.65 -4.42
C GLY A 385 -26.31 -3.87 -4.15
N HIS A 386 -25.55 -3.88 -5.24
CA HIS A 386 -24.14 -4.23 -5.29
C HIS A 386 -23.33 -3.06 -5.86
N TRP A 387 -22.19 -2.76 -5.25
CA TRP A 387 -21.29 -1.74 -5.77
C TRP A 387 -20.59 -2.23 -7.03
N THR A 388 -20.75 -1.50 -8.14
CA THR A 388 -20.28 -1.94 -9.46
C THR A 388 -18.78 -1.84 -9.66
N ASP A 389 -18.07 -1.01 -8.89
CA ASP A 389 -16.62 -0.82 -9.06
C ASP A 389 -15.76 -1.84 -8.27
N GLY A 390 -16.35 -2.49 -7.25
CA GLY A 390 -15.70 -3.52 -6.43
C GLY A 390 -15.89 -4.95 -6.96
N TRP A 391 -15.46 -5.95 -6.18
CA TRP A 391 -15.59 -7.37 -6.55
C TRP A 391 -17.04 -7.85 -6.78
N ASP A 392 -18.01 -7.13 -6.22
CA ASP A 392 -19.43 -7.33 -6.47
C ASP A 392 -19.88 -6.97 -7.89
N GLY A 393 -19.12 -6.13 -8.60
CA GLY A 393 -19.29 -5.92 -10.05
C GLY A 393 -18.72 -7.06 -10.91
N TYR A 394 -17.88 -7.93 -10.33
CA TYR A 394 -17.12 -8.96 -11.05
C TYR A 394 -17.32 -10.33 -10.40
N MET A 395 -18.56 -10.64 -10.03
CA MET A 395 -18.94 -11.83 -9.26
C MET A 395 -18.42 -13.14 -9.89
N ALA A 396 -18.45 -13.24 -11.22
CA ALA A 396 -17.96 -14.42 -11.93
C ALA A 396 -16.46 -14.65 -11.71
N ASN A 397 -15.64 -13.59 -11.70
CA ASN A 397 -14.22 -13.70 -11.40
C ASN A 397 -14.01 -14.11 -9.94
N ARG A 398 -14.75 -13.51 -8.99
CA ARG A 398 -14.69 -13.88 -7.57
C ARG A 398 -14.95 -15.38 -7.39
N SER A 399 -16.03 -15.90 -7.98
CA SER A 399 -16.38 -17.32 -7.89
C SER A 399 -15.29 -18.22 -8.48
N ARG A 400 -14.69 -17.86 -9.62
CA ARG A 400 -13.57 -18.64 -10.20
C ARG A 400 -12.33 -18.64 -9.29
N MET A 401 -12.03 -17.52 -8.66
CA MET A 401 -10.91 -17.39 -7.71
C MET A 401 -11.14 -18.25 -6.46
N LEU A 402 -12.32 -18.17 -5.84
CA LEU A 402 -12.68 -18.97 -4.67
C LEU A 402 -12.68 -20.48 -4.99
N ALA A 403 -13.22 -20.86 -6.15
CA ALA A 403 -13.16 -22.25 -6.62
C ALA A 403 -11.73 -22.74 -6.90
N SER A 404 -10.81 -21.85 -7.29
CA SER A 404 -9.38 -22.18 -7.44
C SER A 404 -8.72 -22.48 -6.10
N ILE A 405 -9.03 -21.69 -5.06
CA ILE A 405 -8.56 -21.94 -3.68
C ILE A 405 -8.99 -23.33 -3.20
N GLU A 406 -10.26 -23.68 -3.39
CA GLU A 406 -10.78 -25.01 -2.99
C GLU A 406 -10.15 -26.13 -3.81
N ARG A 407 -10.11 -25.99 -5.15
CA ARG A 407 -9.56 -27.00 -6.05
C ARG A 407 -8.13 -27.37 -5.68
N HIS A 408 -7.30 -26.37 -5.35
CA HIS A 408 -5.90 -26.56 -5.00
C HIS A 408 -5.67 -26.80 -3.50
N LYS A 409 -6.73 -26.77 -2.68
CA LYS A 409 -6.66 -26.89 -1.21
C LYS A 409 -5.58 -25.97 -0.62
N LEU A 410 -5.62 -24.70 -1.03
CA LEU A 410 -4.58 -23.73 -0.70
C LEU A 410 -4.44 -23.60 0.82
N SER A 411 -3.20 -23.64 1.31
CA SER A 411 -2.94 -23.51 2.75
C SER A 411 -3.19 -22.08 3.23
N ASN A 412 -4.06 -21.93 4.24
CA ASN A 412 -4.29 -20.71 4.99
C ASN A 412 -4.39 -19.43 4.13
N PRO A 413 -5.37 -19.38 3.20
CA PRO A 413 -5.58 -18.21 2.37
C PRO A 413 -6.12 -17.03 3.20
N VAL A 414 -5.44 -15.90 3.09
CA VAL A 414 -5.86 -14.63 3.71
C VAL A 414 -5.83 -13.52 2.68
N PHE A 415 -6.88 -12.71 2.62
CA PHE A 415 -6.96 -11.55 1.72
C PHE A 415 -6.72 -10.27 2.48
N TRP A 416 -5.92 -9.37 1.88
CA TRP A 416 -5.76 -8.00 2.34
C TRP A 416 -6.30 -7.04 1.29
N GLY A 417 -7.01 -6.00 1.74
CA GLY A 417 -7.70 -5.01 0.91
C GLY A 417 -7.61 -3.58 1.46
N GLY A 418 -7.98 -2.61 0.61
CA GLY A 418 -8.07 -1.17 0.89
C GLY A 418 -9.37 -0.57 0.31
N ASP A 419 -9.26 0.50 -0.49
CA ASP A 419 -10.31 1.22 -1.24
C ASP A 419 -11.46 1.82 -0.40
N ILE A 420 -12.21 1.00 0.35
CA ILE A 420 -13.48 1.38 0.98
C ILE A 420 -13.31 2.26 2.24
N HIS A 421 -12.11 2.77 2.50
CA HIS A 421 -11.79 3.74 3.56
C HIS A 421 -12.30 3.38 4.97
N SER A 422 -12.39 2.09 5.26
CA SER A 422 -12.95 1.55 6.50
C SER A 422 -12.37 0.18 6.83
N PHE A 423 -12.33 -0.17 8.12
CA PHE A 423 -11.83 -1.47 8.56
C PHE A 423 -12.90 -2.54 8.40
N TRP A 424 -12.51 -3.70 7.86
CA TRP A 424 -13.38 -4.86 7.75
C TRP A 424 -12.68 -6.15 8.14
N THR A 425 -13.44 -7.07 8.74
CA THR A 425 -13.06 -8.48 8.85
C THR A 425 -14.23 -9.32 8.37
N THR A 426 -13.99 -10.17 7.39
CA THR A 426 -15.03 -10.95 6.71
C THR A 426 -14.59 -12.40 6.56
N ASP A 427 -15.57 -13.31 6.68
CA ASP A 427 -15.40 -14.70 6.27
C ASP A 427 -15.65 -14.79 4.76
N LEU A 428 -14.72 -15.43 4.03
CA LEU A 428 -14.90 -15.73 2.61
C LEU A 428 -15.38 -17.17 2.45
N HIS A 429 -16.63 -17.30 2.01
CA HIS A 429 -17.32 -18.55 1.81
C HIS A 429 -17.01 -19.18 0.44
N ALA A 430 -16.99 -20.51 0.36
CA ALA A 430 -16.77 -21.28 -0.87
C ALA A 430 -17.73 -20.86 -1.99
N ASP A 431 -19.02 -20.74 -1.65
CA ASP A 431 -20.00 -20.03 -2.46
C ASP A 431 -20.27 -18.66 -1.82
N ALA A 432 -19.76 -17.62 -2.47
CA ALA A 432 -19.91 -16.24 -2.01
C ALA A 432 -21.37 -15.84 -1.77
N ASN A 433 -22.34 -16.45 -2.47
CA ASN A 433 -23.76 -16.11 -2.32
C ASN A 433 -24.49 -16.98 -1.29
N ASN A 434 -23.79 -17.95 -0.68
CA ASN A 434 -24.37 -18.86 0.30
C ASN A 434 -23.59 -18.78 1.63
N PRO A 435 -24.12 -18.06 2.64
CA PRO A 435 -23.47 -17.92 3.95
C PRO A 435 -23.40 -19.24 4.75
N ASP A 436 -24.14 -20.27 4.34
CA ASP A 436 -24.06 -21.60 4.96
C ASP A 436 -22.97 -22.47 4.32
N SER A 437 -22.36 -22.03 3.22
CA SER A 437 -21.25 -22.77 2.60
C SER A 437 -19.98 -22.65 3.44
N PRO A 438 -19.00 -23.57 3.33
CA PRO A 438 -17.79 -23.54 4.14
C PRO A 438 -17.02 -22.23 4.00
N VAL A 439 -16.50 -21.70 5.11
CA VAL A 439 -15.52 -20.62 5.07
C VAL A 439 -14.19 -21.19 4.60
N ILE A 440 -13.63 -20.63 3.53
CA ILE A 440 -12.40 -21.12 2.90
C ILE A 440 -11.23 -20.14 3.02
N ALA A 441 -11.50 -18.87 3.32
CA ALA A 441 -10.49 -17.83 3.52
C ALA A 441 -10.95 -16.77 4.52
N THR A 442 -9.98 -16.03 5.07
CA THR A 442 -10.24 -14.85 5.93
C THR A 442 -9.86 -13.58 5.17
N GLU A 443 -10.64 -12.53 5.28
CA GLU A 443 -10.30 -11.23 4.70
C GLU A 443 -10.17 -10.14 5.78
N PHE A 444 -9.14 -9.31 5.62
CA PHE A 444 -8.90 -8.10 6.41
C PHE A 444 -8.77 -6.91 5.45
N VAL A 445 -9.65 -5.93 5.60
CA VAL A 445 -9.58 -4.67 4.84
C VAL A 445 -9.14 -3.56 5.79
N GLY A 446 -8.13 -2.80 5.38
CA GLY A 446 -7.62 -1.66 6.12
C GLY A 446 -8.48 -0.43 5.88
N SER A 447 -8.63 0.40 6.91
CA SER A 447 -9.12 1.76 6.70
C SER A 447 -8.07 2.59 5.95
N SER A 448 -8.47 3.78 5.56
CA SER A 448 -7.61 4.77 4.94
C SER A 448 -6.61 5.38 5.92
N VAL A 449 -5.47 5.81 5.40
CA VAL A 449 -4.50 6.64 6.13
C VAL A 449 -5.11 8.00 6.44
N THR A 450 -5.78 8.63 5.47
CA THR A 450 -6.45 9.94 5.67
C THR A 450 -7.78 10.07 4.95
N SER A 451 -8.03 9.35 3.85
CA SER A 451 -9.25 9.51 3.04
C SER A 451 -10.55 9.28 3.81
N ASP A 452 -11.63 9.95 3.42
CA ASP A 452 -12.91 9.88 4.15
C ASP A 452 -13.62 8.53 3.98
N GLY A 453 -14.02 7.93 5.10
CA GLY A 453 -14.80 6.70 5.12
C GLY A 453 -16.27 6.86 4.71
N PRO A 454 -16.96 5.76 4.38
CA PRO A 454 -18.40 5.77 4.17
C PRO A 454 -19.16 6.11 5.47
N PRO A 455 -20.40 6.62 5.39
CA PRO A 455 -21.18 6.96 6.58
C PRO A 455 -21.43 5.73 7.47
N PHE A 456 -20.85 5.74 8.68
CA PHE A 456 -20.89 4.62 9.62
C PHE A 456 -22.32 4.13 9.90
N GLU A 457 -23.25 5.05 10.17
CA GLU A 457 -24.64 4.71 10.51
C GLU A 457 -25.40 4.08 9.33
N ALA A 458 -25.07 4.45 8.09
CA ALA A 458 -25.70 3.86 6.92
C ALA A 458 -25.19 2.43 6.68
N PHE A 459 -23.88 2.22 6.81
CA PHE A 459 -23.25 0.91 6.63
C PHE A 459 -23.53 -0.04 7.79
N SER A 460 -23.68 0.46 9.02
CA SER A 460 -24.07 -0.38 10.16
C SER A 460 -25.45 -1.02 9.96
N LYS A 461 -26.37 -0.34 9.26
CA LYS A 461 -27.71 -0.84 8.97
C LYS A 461 -27.77 -1.95 7.91
N ILE A 462 -26.72 -2.14 7.12
CA ILE A 462 -26.64 -3.25 6.14
C ILE A 462 -25.96 -4.49 6.70
N LEU A 463 -25.30 -4.42 7.87
CA LEU A 463 -24.61 -5.57 8.45
C LEU A 463 -25.51 -6.81 8.63
N PRO A 464 -26.80 -6.68 9.03
CA PRO A 464 -27.70 -7.85 9.09
C PRO A 464 -27.97 -8.52 7.74
N LEU A 465 -27.75 -7.81 6.62
CA LEU A 465 -27.84 -8.37 5.26
C LEU A 465 -26.56 -9.09 4.83
N ASN A 466 -25.49 -8.96 5.62
CA ASN A 466 -24.14 -9.43 5.30
C ASN A 466 -23.57 -10.22 6.49
N PRO A 467 -24.15 -11.40 6.81
CA PRO A 467 -23.84 -12.14 8.04
C PRO A 467 -22.40 -12.70 8.12
N HIS A 468 -21.69 -12.73 6.99
CA HIS A 468 -20.27 -13.08 6.91
C HIS A 468 -19.34 -11.97 7.41
N VAL A 469 -19.83 -10.73 7.58
CA VAL A 469 -19.06 -9.62 8.15
C VAL A 469 -18.93 -9.81 9.66
N LYS A 470 -17.70 -9.96 10.15
CA LYS A 470 -17.36 -10.12 11.58
C LYS A 470 -17.03 -8.80 12.25
N PHE A 471 -16.55 -7.81 11.49
CA PHE A 471 -16.22 -6.50 12.01
C PHE A 471 -16.31 -5.44 10.91
N PHE A 472 -16.75 -4.25 11.31
CA PHE A 472 -16.81 -3.05 10.49
C PHE A 472 -16.56 -1.80 11.35
N ASP A 473 -15.68 -0.91 10.91
CA ASP A 473 -15.58 0.46 11.42
C ASP A 473 -15.11 1.44 10.34
N SER A 474 -15.95 2.43 10.00
CA SER A 474 -15.60 3.51 9.07
C SER A 474 -15.36 4.87 9.74
N ARG A 475 -15.31 4.92 11.07
CA ARG A 475 -15.14 6.17 11.82
C ARG A 475 -13.67 6.55 11.90
N GLN A 476 -12.80 5.57 12.06
CA GLN A 476 -11.39 5.78 12.36
C GLN A 476 -10.47 5.58 11.14
N ARG A 477 -9.39 6.38 11.08
CA ARG A 477 -8.29 6.26 10.11
C ARG A 477 -7.12 5.52 10.72
N GLY A 478 -6.23 4.96 9.90
CA GLY A 478 -5.00 4.35 10.39
C GLY A 478 -4.40 3.32 9.44
N TYR A 479 -4.03 2.15 9.98
CA TYR A 479 -3.35 1.09 9.24
C TYR A 479 -3.60 -0.28 9.89
N VAL A 480 -3.10 -1.34 9.25
CA VAL A 480 -3.15 -2.69 9.80
C VAL A 480 -1.73 -3.18 10.10
N SER A 481 -1.53 -3.69 11.31
CA SER A 481 -0.29 -4.30 11.77
C SER A 481 -0.48 -5.80 11.92
N VAL A 482 0.47 -6.60 11.43
CA VAL A 482 0.36 -8.05 11.38
C VAL A 482 1.62 -8.72 11.93
N GLU A 483 1.46 -9.56 12.94
CA GLU A 483 2.50 -10.50 13.37
C GLU A 483 2.20 -11.87 12.76
N LEU A 484 3.06 -12.33 11.86
CA LEU A 484 2.91 -13.60 11.17
C LEU A 484 3.92 -14.63 11.67
N ALA A 485 3.42 -15.77 12.12
CA ALA A 485 4.21 -16.92 12.55
C ALA A 485 3.59 -18.21 11.98
N ALA A 486 4.33 -19.32 12.04
CA ALA A 486 3.85 -20.59 11.48
C ALA A 486 2.50 -21.03 12.04
N GLN A 487 2.26 -20.76 13.32
CA GLN A 487 1.09 -21.22 14.07
C GLN A 487 0.01 -20.17 14.29
N LYS A 488 0.22 -18.92 13.84
CA LYS A 488 -0.78 -17.85 13.95
C LYS A 488 -0.47 -16.66 13.05
N MET A 489 -1.53 -16.01 12.59
CA MET A 489 -1.50 -14.62 12.13
C MET A 489 -2.27 -13.77 13.15
N LEU A 490 -1.59 -12.85 13.82
CA LEU A 490 -2.22 -11.84 14.68
C LEU A 490 -2.32 -10.54 13.90
N THR A 491 -3.54 -10.06 13.69
CA THR A 491 -3.86 -8.85 12.94
C THR A 491 -4.43 -7.79 13.89
N ASN A 492 -3.86 -6.61 13.89
CA ASN A 492 -4.29 -5.47 14.71
C ASN A 492 -4.74 -4.33 13.80
N PHE A 493 -5.97 -3.85 13.99
CA PHE A 493 -6.44 -2.60 13.42
C PHE A 493 -5.97 -1.44 14.28
N ARG A 494 -5.07 -0.64 13.73
CA ARG A 494 -4.37 0.45 14.41
C ARG A 494 -4.99 1.76 13.96
N VAL A 495 -5.46 2.55 14.91
CA VAL A 495 -6.19 3.79 14.63
C VAL A 495 -5.47 4.99 15.18
N ILE A 496 -5.46 6.06 14.39
CA ILE A 496 -5.00 7.38 14.83
C ILE A 496 -6.16 8.20 15.37
N THR A 497 -5.90 9.09 16.33
CA THR A 497 -6.94 9.88 16.98
C THR A 497 -7.64 10.88 16.06
N ASP A 498 -6.90 11.56 15.20
CA ASP A 498 -7.45 12.51 14.22
C ASP A 498 -6.46 12.69 13.05
N PRO A 499 -6.84 12.42 11.79
CA PRO A 499 -5.96 12.67 10.64
C PRO A 499 -5.60 14.16 10.46
N ARG A 500 -6.36 15.09 11.07
CA ARG A 500 -6.10 16.54 10.99
C ARG A 500 -5.01 17.00 11.96
N ASP A 501 -4.70 16.19 12.97
CA ASP A 501 -3.67 16.52 13.96
C ASP A 501 -2.33 15.86 13.55
N PRO A 502 -1.28 16.63 13.21
CA PRO A 502 0.03 16.06 12.91
C PRO A 502 0.62 15.28 14.09
N ASN A 503 0.19 15.56 15.31
CA ASN A 503 0.63 14.90 16.54
C ASN A 503 -0.30 13.78 17.02
N ALA A 504 -1.25 13.33 16.17
CA ALA A 504 -2.19 12.27 16.53
C ALA A 504 -1.50 11.05 17.13
N THR A 505 -2.11 10.47 18.16
CA THR A 505 -1.62 9.26 18.83
C THR A 505 -2.24 8.02 18.19
N VAL A 506 -1.67 6.84 18.47
CA VAL A 506 -2.15 5.55 17.94
C VAL A 506 -2.68 4.65 19.07
N SER A 507 -3.72 3.88 18.77
CA SER A 507 -4.23 2.81 19.63
C SER A 507 -4.67 1.60 18.81
N THR A 508 -4.83 0.44 19.45
CA THR A 508 -5.47 -0.72 18.81
C THR A 508 -6.98 -0.59 18.95
N LEU A 509 -7.69 -0.54 17.82
CA LEU A 509 -9.14 -0.58 17.79
C LEU A 509 -9.67 -2.00 18.02
N LYS A 510 -9.07 -2.98 17.32
CA LYS A 510 -9.48 -4.39 17.38
C LYS A 510 -8.33 -5.31 16.97
N SER A 511 -8.31 -6.50 17.55
CA SER A 511 -7.34 -7.55 17.23
C SER A 511 -8.05 -8.84 16.84
N PHE A 512 -7.45 -9.57 15.90
CA PHE A 512 -7.92 -10.85 15.40
C PHE A 512 -6.78 -11.85 15.26
N VAL A 513 -7.07 -13.11 15.48
CA VAL A 513 -6.16 -14.22 15.20
C VAL A 513 -6.76 -15.12 14.13
N VAL A 514 -5.91 -15.54 13.19
CA VAL A 514 -6.18 -16.69 12.30
C VAL A 514 -5.22 -17.80 12.67
N GLU A 515 -5.74 -19.01 12.86
CA GLU A 515 -4.99 -20.22 13.16
C GLU A 515 -4.78 -21.04 11.88
N PRO A 516 -3.64 -21.70 11.69
CA PRO A 516 -3.43 -22.53 10.50
C PRO A 516 -4.41 -23.71 10.47
N GLY A 517 -4.88 -24.05 9.28
CA GLY A 517 -5.89 -25.08 9.03
C GLY A 517 -7.32 -24.64 9.31
N ARG A 518 -7.54 -23.39 9.76
CA ARG A 518 -8.84 -22.87 10.14
C ARG A 518 -9.07 -21.49 9.53
N ALA A 519 -9.86 -21.43 8.45
CA ALA A 519 -10.34 -20.17 7.91
C ALA A 519 -11.36 -19.52 8.87
N GLY A 520 -11.47 -18.19 8.80
CA GLY A 520 -12.25 -17.35 9.70
C GLY A 520 -11.41 -16.71 10.82
N ALA A 521 -11.69 -15.45 11.12
CA ALA A 521 -10.98 -14.68 12.14
C ALA A 521 -11.59 -14.85 13.53
N ILE A 522 -10.75 -14.99 14.55
CA ILE A 522 -11.15 -15.04 15.96
C ILE A 522 -10.77 -13.71 16.61
N ALA A 523 -11.76 -12.96 17.12
CA ALA A 523 -11.48 -11.74 17.87
C ALA A 523 -10.77 -12.07 19.20
N VAL A 524 -9.76 -11.29 19.56
CA VAL A 524 -8.97 -11.46 20.79
C VAL A 524 -8.89 -10.18 21.62
#